data_AF-L7VHB8-F1
#
_entry.id   AF-L7VHB8-F1
#
_cell.length_a   1.000
_cell.length_b   1.000
_cell.length_c   1.000
_cell.angle_alpha   90.00
_cell.angle_beta   90.00
_cell.angle_gamma   90.00
#
_symmetry.space_group_name_H-M   'P 1'
#
loop_
_entity.id
_entity.type
_entity.pdbx_description
1 polymer ?
#
loop_
_entity_poly.entity_id
_entity_poly.type
_entity_poly.pdbx_seq_one_letter_code
_entity_poly.pdbx_strand_id
1 'polypeptide(L)'
;MNKIYFAYVDEDMGGTFISAPNLKIAKKLALNDASIALYIDSYIDLKCHCVRDENNKIKKTNLPTKILTIQEILQERCHWWNCYNCEQDEYFEYAYQEIDGTDYYKCPKCGGIYYIPYAGL
;
A
#
# COMPACT_ATOMS: atom_id res chain seq x y z
N MET A 1 10.36 16.88 1.60
CA MET A 1 10.25 15.61 0.86
C MET A 1 9.49 14.61 1.72
N ASN A 2 8.50 13.94 1.15
CA ASN A 2 7.67 13.00 1.88
C ASN A 2 8.37 11.62 1.99
N LYS A 3 7.85 10.82 2.91
CA LYS A 3 8.20 9.41 3.11
C LYS A 3 6.95 8.58 2.87
N ILE A 4 7.14 7.32 2.52
CA ILE A 4 6.04 6.36 2.42
C ILE A 4 5.89 5.64 3.75
N TYR A 5 4.66 5.60 4.26
CA TYR A 5 4.27 4.87 5.45
C TYR A 5 3.29 3.78 5.07
N PHE A 6 3.30 2.70 5.85
CA PHE A 6 2.25 1.69 5.82
C PHE A 6 1.53 1.68 7.15
N ALA A 7 0.21 1.78 7.11
CA ALA A 7 -0.67 1.76 8.26
C ALA A 7 -1.47 0.44 8.21
N TYR A 8 -1.27 -0.40 9.23
CA TYR A 8 -1.89 -1.72 9.30
C TYR A 8 -3.32 -1.62 9.81
N VAL A 9 -4.21 -2.39 9.19
CA VAL A 9 -5.54 -2.70 9.70
C VAL A 9 -5.45 -3.95 10.58
N ASP A 10 -5.00 -5.07 9.99
CA ASP A 10 -4.74 -6.35 10.64
C ASP A 10 -3.69 -7.14 9.83
N GLU A 11 -3.01 -8.13 10.44
CA GLU A 11 -2.07 -9.03 9.75
C GLU A 11 -2.77 -9.80 8.61
N ASP A 12 -4.05 -10.13 8.78
CA ASP A 12 -4.84 -10.86 7.79
C ASP A 12 -5.58 -9.95 6.79
N MET A 13 -5.84 -8.69 7.15
CA MET A 13 -6.66 -7.74 6.35
C MET A 13 -5.83 -6.68 5.62
N GLY A 14 -4.50 -6.68 5.79
CA GLY A 14 -3.58 -5.75 5.15
C GLY A 14 -3.62 -4.33 5.72
N GLY A 15 -3.54 -3.32 4.84
CA GLY A 15 -3.40 -1.93 5.25
C GLY A 15 -3.25 -0.94 4.10
N THR A 16 -3.09 0.33 4.45
CA THR A 16 -3.05 1.44 3.48
C THR A 16 -1.67 2.10 3.44
N PHE A 17 -1.26 2.56 2.25
CA PHE A 17 0.01 3.26 2.04
C PHE A 17 -0.22 4.76 1.98
N ILE A 18 0.63 5.51 2.68
CA ILE A 18 0.47 6.96 2.82
C ILE A 18 1.79 7.67 2.47
N SER A 19 1.73 8.65 1.58
CA SER A 19 2.80 9.64 1.43
C SER A 19 2.59 10.76 2.46
N ALA A 20 3.56 10.99 3.33
CA ALA A 20 3.49 12.04 4.34
C ALA A 20 4.88 12.55 4.77
N PRO A 21 4.99 13.77 5.31
CA PRO A 21 6.26 14.29 5.80
C PRO A 21 6.72 13.64 7.12
N ASN A 22 5.78 13.13 7.93
CA ASN A 22 6.05 12.52 9.23
C ASN A 22 4.93 11.53 9.64
N LEU A 23 5.23 10.67 10.63
CA LEU A 23 4.34 9.62 11.11
C LEU A 23 3.01 10.15 11.67
N LYS A 24 3.04 11.30 12.36
CA LYS A 24 1.82 11.92 12.93
C LYS A 24 0.81 12.26 11.84
N ILE A 25 1.28 12.82 10.72
CA ILE A 25 0.42 13.14 9.58
C ILE A 25 -0.04 11.87 8.87
N ALA A 26 0.85 10.86 8.72
CA ALA A 26 0.49 9.58 8.11
C ALA A 26 -0.66 8.90 8.87
N LYS A 27 -0.55 8.76 10.19
CA LYS A 27 -1.61 8.18 11.02
C LYS A 27 -2.92 8.96 10.94
N LYS A 28 -2.87 10.29 10.92
CA LYS A 28 -4.08 11.11 10.80
C LYS A 28 -4.80 10.88 9.47
N LEU A 29 -4.05 10.71 8.38
CA LEU A 29 -4.63 10.42 7.07
C LEU A 29 -5.17 8.99 6.99
N ALA A 30 -4.45 8.02 7.57
CA ALA A 30 -4.89 6.62 7.59
C ALA A 30 -6.27 6.44 8.25
N LEU A 31 -6.61 7.24 9.28
CA LEU A 31 -7.96 7.22 9.88
C LEU A 31 -9.08 7.69 8.95
N ASN A 32 -8.77 8.32 7.82
CA ASN A 32 -9.78 8.65 6.80
C ASN A 32 -9.98 7.51 5.81
N ASP A 33 -9.12 6.49 5.83
CA ASP A 33 -9.32 5.26 5.07
C ASP A 33 -10.47 4.48 5.72
N ALA A 34 -11.45 4.10 4.91
CA ALA A 34 -12.69 3.48 5.41
C ALA A 34 -12.39 2.18 6.16
N SER A 35 -11.35 1.46 5.76
CA SER A 35 -11.00 0.18 6.36
C SER A 35 -10.36 0.32 7.72
N ILE A 36 -9.38 1.20 7.82
CA ILE A 36 -8.75 1.56 9.08
C ILE A 36 -9.83 2.07 10.06
N ALA A 37 -10.75 2.91 9.58
CA ALA A 37 -11.81 3.47 10.41
C ALA A 37 -12.83 2.42 10.89
N LEU A 38 -13.04 1.34 10.14
CA LEU A 38 -13.96 0.26 10.51
C LEU A 38 -13.37 -0.70 11.57
N TYR A 39 -12.05 -0.89 11.59
CA TYR A 39 -11.41 -1.89 12.43
C TYR A 39 -10.58 -1.32 13.59
N ILE A 40 -10.33 -0.01 13.62
CA ILE A 40 -9.51 0.62 14.66
C ILE A 40 -10.31 1.71 15.38
N ASP A 41 -10.65 1.42 16.64
CA ASP A 41 -11.41 2.33 17.51
C ASP A 41 -10.60 3.58 17.95
N SER A 42 -9.26 3.51 17.93
CA SER A 42 -8.40 4.57 18.46
C SER A 42 -7.10 4.77 17.66
N TYR A 43 -6.74 6.05 17.46
CA TYR A 43 -5.48 6.48 16.85
C TYR A 43 -4.21 5.87 17.50
N ILE A 44 -4.29 5.57 18.80
CA ILE A 44 -3.17 5.00 19.56
C ILE A 44 -2.89 3.57 19.09
N ASP A 45 -3.94 2.81 18.78
CA ASP A 45 -3.87 1.39 18.43
C ASP A 45 -3.46 1.18 16.98
N LEU A 46 -3.58 2.22 16.13
CA LEU A 46 -3.11 2.17 14.76
C LEU A 46 -1.60 1.94 14.69
N LYS A 47 -1.19 0.76 14.21
CA LYS A 47 0.22 0.44 13.91
C LYS A 47 0.58 1.06 12.57
N CYS A 48 1.62 1.90 12.55
CA CYS A 48 2.10 2.54 11.33
C CYS A 48 3.62 2.65 11.33
N HIS A 49 4.26 2.36 10.21
CA HIS A 49 5.72 2.37 10.09
C HIS A 49 6.19 2.96 8.75
N CYS A 50 7.45 3.40 8.70
CA CYS A 50 8.07 3.85 7.45
C CYS A 50 8.39 2.65 6.57
N VAL A 51 7.94 2.68 5.32
CA VAL A 51 8.35 1.71 4.31
C VAL A 51 9.83 1.92 3.98
N ARG A 52 10.53 0.83 3.72
CA ARG A 52 11.94 0.82 3.33
C ARG A 52 12.11 0.43 1.88
N ASP A 53 13.16 0.94 1.25
CA ASP A 53 13.56 0.51 -0.09
C ASP A 53 14.41 -0.78 -0.06
N GLU A 54 14.77 -1.28 -1.24
CA GLU A 54 15.63 -2.46 -1.43
C GLU A 54 17.00 -2.38 -0.72
N ASN A 55 17.46 -1.16 -0.40
CA ASN A 55 18.70 -0.90 0.32
C ASN A 55 18.46 -0.70 1.84
N ASN A 56 17.27 -1.08 2.33
CA ASN A 56 16.83 -0.96 3.71
C ASN A 56 16.82 0.50 4.24
N LYS A 57 16.76 1.51 3.36
CA LYS A 57 16.66 2.92 3.73
C LYS A 57 15.20 3.37 3.72
N ILE A 58 14.88 4.41 4.50
CA ILE A 58 13.52 4.97 4.51
C ILE A 58 13.17 5.45 3.11
N LYS A 59 12.09 4.90 2.57
CA LYS A 59 11.61 5.22 1.23
C LYS A 59 11.06 6.64 1.19
N LYS A 60 11.61 7.46 0.30
CA LYS A 60 11.22 8.86 0.10
C LYS A 60 10.52 9.01 -1.24
N THR A 61 9.57 9.93 -1.31
CA THR A 61 8.78 10.19 -2.53
C THR A 61 8.55 11.68 -2.72
N ASN A 62 8.33 12.07 -3.97
CA ASN A 62 7.89 13.41 -4.38
C ASN A 62 6.36 13.53 -4.45
N LEU A 63 5.62 12.44 -4.22
CA LEU A 63 4.16 12.46 -4.18
C LEU A 63 3.65 13.40 -3.08
N PRO A 64 2.51 14.09 -3.31
CA PRO A 64 1.91 14.97 -2.31
C PRO A 64 1.48 14.16 -1.07
N THR A 65 1.13 14.89 -0.01
CA THR A 65 0.65 14.28 1.23
C THR A 65 -0.76 13.70 1.02
N LYS A 66 -0.88 12.38 0.91
CA LYS A 66 -2.14 11.66 0.66
C LYS A 66 -2.03 10.15 0.90
N ILE A 67 -3.17 9.47 0.97
CA ILE A 67 -3.26 8.02 0.76
C ILE A 67 -2.93 7.73 -0.71
N LEU A 68 -2.09 6.72 -0.94
CA LEU A 68 -1.63 6.35 -2.27
C LEU A 68 -2.68 5.50 -3.00
N THR A 69 -2.82 5.73 -4.30
CA THR A 69 -3.59 4.82 -5.15
C THR A 69 -2.78 3.56 -5.45
N ILE A 70 -3.43 2.50 -5.94
CA ILE A 70 -2.76 1.26 -6.36
C ILE A 70 -1.70 1.52 -7.43
N GLN A 71 -2.01 2.36 -8.42
CA GLN A 71 -1.06 2.74 -9.46
C GLN A 71 0.20 3.39 -8.88
N GLU A 72 0.04 4.25 -7.86
CA GLU A 72 1.17 4.89 -7.18
C GLU A 72 1.96 3.92 -6.31
N ILE A 73 1.30 2.97 -5.65
CA ILE A 73 1.95 1.90 -4.89
C ILE A 73 2.83 1.03 -5.80
N LEU A 74 2.30 0.68 -6.98
CA LEU A 74 3.04 -0.08 -7.99
C LEU A 74 4.19 0.74 -8.58
N GLN A 75 3.96 2.00 -8.91
CA GLN A 75 4.99 2.90 -9.44
C GLN A 75 6.13 3.13 -8.43
N GLU A 76 5.79 3.33 -7.16
CA GLU A 76 6.76 3.49 -6.09
C GLU A 76 7.42 2.17 -5.73
N ARG A 77 6.85 1.00 -6.06
CA ARG A 77 7.34 -0.32 -5.65
C ARG A 77 7.46 -0.40 -4.13
N CYS A 78 6.35 -0.15 -3.44
CA CYS A 78 6.25 -0.26 -1.98
C CYS A 78 5.25 -1.33 -1.52
N HIS A 79 4.66 -2.07 -2.45
CA HIS A 79 3.74 -3.16 -2.16
C HIS A 79 4.42 -4.31 -1.40
N TRP A 80 3.61 -5.11 -0.73
CA TRP A 80 4.06 -6.20 0.14
C TRP A 80 3.79 -7.60 -0.46
N TRP A 81 3.06 -7.67 -1.58
CA TRP A 81 2.62 -8.93 -2.19
C TRP A 81 3.55 -9.39 -3.32
N ASN A 82 3.53 -10.68 -3.61
CA ASN A 82 4.36 -11.31 -4.63
C ASN A 82 3.50 -12.00 -5.69
N CYS A 83 4.10 -12.33 -6.84
CA CYS A 83 3.42 -13.12 -7.86
C CYS A 83 3.25 -14.56 -7.38
N TYR A 84 2.03 -15.08 -7.35
CA TYR A 84 1.76 -16.47 -6.95
C TYR A 84 2.55 -17.53 -7.74
N ASN A 85 2.82 -17.31 -9.03
CA ASN A 85 3.50 -18.30 -9.87
C ASN A 85 5.02 -18.13 -9.91
N CYS A 86 5.50 -16.90 -9.79
CA CYS A 86 6.92 -16.57 -10.00
C CYS A 86 7.64 -16.14 -8.73
N GLU A 87 6.90 -15.91 -7.65
CA GLU A 87 7.35 -15.43 -6.33
C GLU A 87 8.13 -14.10 -6.35
N GLN A 88 8.19 -13.41 -7.50
CA GLN A 88 8.78 -12.08 -7.62
C GLN A 88 7.87 -11.01 -7.01
N ASP A 89 8.46 -9.90 -6.56
CA ASP A 89 7.81 -8.76 -5.89
C ASP A 89 8.28 -7.39 -6.40
N GLU A 90 9.19 -7.36 -7.37
CA GLU A 90 9.85 -6.09 -7.73
C GLU A 90 9.07 -5.28 -8.78
N TYR A 91 8.27 -5.94 -9.64
CA TYR A 91 7.64 -5.28 -10.79
C TYR A 91 6.28 -5.89 -11.13
N PHE A 92 5.22 -5.11 -10.95
CA PHE A 92 3.88 -5.41 -11.46
C PHE A 92 3.32 -4.25 -12.25
N GLU A 93 2.49 -4.59 -13.23
CA GLU A 93 1.70 -3.63 -13.99
C GLU A 93 0.28 -3.61 -13.44
N TYR A 94 -0.33 -2.43 -13.39
CA TYR A 94 -1.76 -2.33 -13.11
C TYR A 94 -2.55 -2.95 -14.26
N ALA A 95 -3.49 -3.86 -13.96
CA ALA A 95 -4.29 -4.52 -14.97
C ALA A 95 -5.63 -3.80 -15.17
N TYR A 96 -6.50 -3.83 -14.16
CA TYR A 96 -7.82 -3.21 -14.16
C TYR A 96 -8.43 -3.22 -12.76
N GLN A 97 -9.56 -2.53 -12.60
CA GLN A 97 -10.41 -2.60 -11.41
C GLN A 97 -11.77 -3.19 -11.84
N GLU A 98 -12.30 -4.11 -11.04
CA GLU A 98 -13.65 -4.64 -11.24
C GLU A 98 -14.72 -3.66 -10.70
N ILE A 99 -15.99 -3.91 -11.05
CA ILE A 99 -17.11 -3.03 -10.67
C ILE A 99 -17.30 -2.94 -9.15
N ASP A 100 -16.89 -3.99 -8.43
CA ASP A 100 -16.92 -4.05 -6.96
C ASP A 100 -15.78 -3.29 -6.28
N GLY A 101 -14.87 -2.69 -7.06
CA GLY A 101 -13.72 -1.94 -6.57
C GLY A 101 -12.44 -2.77 -6.40
N THR A 102 -12.47 -4.08 -6.70
CA THR A 102 -11.27 -4.93 -6.57
C THR A 102 -10.25 -4.62 -7.66
N ASP A 103 -9.04 -4.20 -7.27
CA ASP A 103 -7.94 -3.93 -8.20
C ASP A 103 -7.13 -5.21 -8.52
N TYR A 104 -6.68 -5.31 -9.77
CA TYR A 104 -5.90 -6.43 -10.29
C TYR A 104 -4.55 -5.96 -10.82
N TYR A 105 -3.53 -6.82 -10.66
CA TYR A 105 -2.20 -6.60 -11.21
C TYR A 105 -1.83 -7.68 -12.21
N LYS A 106 -0.93 -7.35 -13.13
CA LYS A 106 -0.34 -8.27 -14.09
C LYS A 106 1.14 -8.47 -13.77
N CYS A 107 1.55 -9.74 -13.71
CA CYS A 107 2.95 -10.12 -13.61
C CYS A 107 3.62 -10.01 -15.00
N PRO A 108 4.62 -9.14 -15.19
CA PRO A 108 5.28 -8.98 -16.48
C PRO A 108 6.11 -10.22 -16.88
N LYS A 109 6.51 -11.06 -15.91
CA LYS A 109 7.33 -12.26 -16.15
C LYS A 109 6.52 -13.44 -16.70
N CYS A 110 5.41 -13.79 -16.06
CA CYS A 110 4.58 -14.92 -16.48
C CYS A 110 3.30 -14.52 -17.22
N GLY A 111 2.99 -13.22 -17.31
CA GLY A 111 1.77 -12.70 -17.92
C GLY A 111 0.49 -12.93 -17.11
N GLY A 112 0.59 -13.57 -15.94
CA GLY A 112 -0.57 -13.89 -15.09
C GLY A 112 -1.20 -12.63 -14.50
N ILE A 113 -2.52 -12.64 -14.36
CA ILE A 113 -3.31 -11.56 -13.77
C ILE A 113 -3.89 -12.08 -12.47
N TYR A 114 -3.71 -11.34 -11.39
CA TYR A 114 -4.16 -11.72 -10.06
C TYR A 114 -4.77 -10.51 -9.36
N TYR A 115 -5.71 -10.76 -8.45
CA TYR A 115 -6.23 -9.71 -7.58
C TYR A 115 -5.11 -9.18 -6.70
N ILE A 116 -5.16 -7.88 -6.40
CA ILE A 116 -4.24 -7.26 -5.45
C ILE A 116 -4.78 -7.50 -4.05
N PRO A 117 -4.07 -8.23 -3.19
CA PRO A 117 -4.56 -8.50 -1.84
C PRO A 117 -4.59 -7.20 -1.02
N TYR A 118 -5.73 -6.95 -0.38
CA TYR A 118 -5.90 -5.94 0.68
C TYR A 118 -5.48 -4.52 0.28
N ALA A 119 -5.65 -4.20 -0.99
CA ALA A 119 -5.35 -2.91 -1.58
C ALA A 119 -6.53 -1.95 -1.35
N GLY A 120 -6.56 -1.28 -0.19
CA GLY A 120 -7.62 -0.30 0.11
C GLY A 120 -9.00 -0.90 0.34
N LEU A 121 -9.08 -2.17 0.72
CA LEU A 121 -10.22 -2.69 1.49
C LEU A 121 -10.21 -2.11 2.86
#